data_AF-A0A0F9NJ34-F1
#
_entry.id   AF-A0A0F9NJ34-F1
#
_cell.length_a   1.000
_cell.length_b   1.000
_cell.length_c   1.000
_cell.angle_alpha   90.00
_cell.angle_beta   90.00
_cell.angle_gamma   90.00
#
_symmetry.space_group_name_H-M   'P 1'
#
loop_
_entity.id
_entity.type
_entity.pdbx_description
1 polymer ?
#
loop_
_entity_poly.entity_id
_entity_poly.type
_entity_poly.pdbx_seq_one_letter_code
_entity_poly.pdbx_strand_id
1 'polypeptide(L)' 'MTKTYNKKETYQCDYCKEKFRLKMALNNHKCENKFHREIKR' A
#
# COMPACT_ATOMS: atom_id res chain seq x y z
N MET A 1 -18.99 -15.61 16.78
CA MET A 1 -18.68 -15.46 15.34
C MET A 1 -19.37 -14.19 14.91
N THR A 2 -18.69 -13.06 14.76
CA THR A 2 -18.01 -12.69 13.53
C THR A 2 -16.96 -11.63 13.88
N LYS A 3 -15.68 -11.99 13.81
CA LYS A 3 -14.62 -10.99 13.72
C LYS A 3 -14.79 -10.43 12.32
N THR A 4 -15.62 -9.39 12.18
CA THR A 4 -15.69 -8.60 10.95
C THR A 4 -14.29 -8.01 10.83
N TYR A 5 -13.40 -8.75 10.17
CA TYR A 5 -12.25 -8.19 9.50
C TYR A 5 -12.90 -7.25 8.49
N ASN A 6 -13.22 -6.06 8.97
CA ASN A 6 -13.58 -4.93 8.15
C ASN A 6 -12.44 -4.94 7.15
N LYS A 7 -12.73 -5.38 5.93
CA LYS A 7 -11.89 -5.20 4.77
C LYS A 7 -11.85 -3.69 4.57
N LYS A 8 -11.26 -2.97 5.55
CA LYS A 8 -10.84 -1.60 5.44
C LYS A 8 -10.03 -1.68 4.18
N GLU A 9 -10.55 -1.08 3.12
CA GLU A 9 -9.91 -1.04 1.82
C GLU A 9 -8.59 -0.31 2.04
N THR A 10 -7.60 -1.05 2.53
CA THR A 10 -6.24 -0.59 2.64
C THR A 10 -5.74 -0.62 1.22
N TYR A 11 -5.33 0.53 0.76
CA TYR A 11 -4.75 0.70 -0.55
C TYR A 11 -3.40 -0.02 -0.51
N GLN A 12 -3.31 -1.18 -1.15
CA GLN A 12 -2.07 -1.95 -1.19
C GLN A 12 -1.26 -1.54 -2.41
N CYS A 13 0.05 -1.36 -2.25
CA CYS A 13 0.93 -1.21 -3.40
C CYS A 13 1.18 -2.56 -4.05
N ASP A 14 0.94 -2.67 -5.36
CA ASP A 14 1.10 -3.92 -6.10
C ASP A 14 2.57 -4.38 -6.19
N TYR A 15 3.51 -3.45 -6.08
CA TYR A 15 4.95 -3.68 -6.22
C TYR A 15 5.62 -4.15 -4.91
N CYS A 16 5.37 -3.48 -3.78
CA CYS A 16 5.96 -3.83 -2.47
C CYS A 16 4.98 -4.47 -1.48
N LYS A 17 3.68 -4.57 -1.84
CA LYS A 17 2.60 -5.10 -1.00
C LYS A 17 2.37 -4.33 0.32
N GLU A 18 2.92 -3.12 0.42
CA GLU A 18 2.71 -2.23 1.57
C GLU A 18 1.26 -1.75 1.61
N LYS A 19 0.70 -1.67 2.82
CA LYS A 19 -0.72 -1.36 3.05
C LYS A 19 -0.86 0.06 3.57
N PHE A 20 -1.56 0.88 2.80
CA PHE A 20 -1.85 2.27 3.16
C PHE A 20 -3.28 2.40 3.65
N ARG A 21 -3.49 3.27 4.64
CA ARG A 21 -4.84 3.59 5.16
C ARG A 21 -5.59 4.57 4.26
N LEU A 22 -4.90 5.26 3.35
CA LEU A 22 -5.43 6.35 2.52
C LEU A 22 -4.99 6.19 1.06
N LYS A 23 -5.88 6.54 0.12
CA LYS A 23 -5.59 6.55 -1.32
C LYS A 23 -4.45 7.50 -1.68
N MET A 24 -4.43 8.69 -1.06
CA MET A 24 -3.39 9.69 -1.28
C MET A 24 -2.01 9.21 -0.84
N ALA A 25 -1.93 8.44 0.26
CA ALA A 25 -0.69 7.85 0.71
C ALA A 25 -0.17 6.79 -0.29
N LEU A 26 -1.06 5.95 -0.82
CA LEU A 26 -0.69 5.03 -1.91
C LEU A 26 -0.29 5.81 -3.18
N ASN A 27 -1.00 6.89 -3.53
CA ASN A 27 -0.70 7.68 -4.71
C ASN A 27 0.65 8.39 -4.58
N ASN A 28 0.96 8.96 -3.42
CA ASN A 28 2.27 9.53 -3.14
C ASN A 28 3.35 8.46 -3.18
N HIS A 29 3.10 7.29 -2.59
CA HIS A 29 4.03 6.15 -2.65
C HIS A 29 4.28 5.64 -4.09
N LYS A 30 3.25 5.60 -4.95
CA LYS A 30 3.37 5.22 -6.36
C LYS A 30 4.05 6.31 -7.20
N CYS A 31 3.81 7.59 -6.90
CA CYS A 31 4.37 8.73 -7.62
C CYS A 31 5.84 8.98 -7.23
N GLU A 32 6.12 8.95 -5.94
CA GLU A 32 7.47 8.96 -5.40
C GLU A 32 8.02 7.53 -5.50
N ASN A 33 8.67 7.21 -6.62
CA ASN A 33 9.48 5.99 -6.80
C ASN A 33 10.58 5.75 -5.71
N LYS A 34 10.60 6.57 -4.66
CA LYS A 34 11.51 6.54 -3.51
C LYS A 34 11.43 5.22 -2.74
N PHE A 35 10.27 4.55 -2.69
CA PHE A 35 10.10 3.29 -1.96
C PHE A 35 10.37 2.02 -2.80
N HIS A 36 10.42 2.11 -4.13
CA HIS A 36 10.81 0.98 -5.00
C HIS A 36 12.30 0.96 -5.33
N ARG A 37 13.08 1.86 -4.72
CA ARG A 37 14.52 1.96 -4.94
C ARG A 37 15.30 0.73 -4.42
N GLU A 38 14.70 -0.10 -3.57
CA GLU A 38 15.32 -1.32 -3.03
C GLU A 38 15.06 -2.61 -3.84
N ILE A 39 14.34 -2.54 -4.97
CA ILE A 39 14.20 -3.68 -5.91
C ILE A 39 15.01 -3.40 -7.19
N LYS A 40 16.29 -3.06 -7.01
CA LYS A 40 17.32 -3.20 -8.05
C LYS A 40 18.47 -4.01 -7.47
N ARG A 41 18.30 -5.33 -7.44
CA ARG A 41 19.42 -6.27 -7.49
C ARG A 41 19.42 -6.90 -8.88
#